data_AF-A0A948J2M6-F1
#
_entry.id   AF-A0A948J2M6-F1
#
_cell.length_a   1.000
_cell.length_b   1.000
_cell.length_c   1.000
_cell.angle_alpha   90.00
_cell.angle_beta   90.00
_cell.angle_gamma   90.00
#
_symmetry.space_group_name_H-M   'P 1'
#
loop_
_entity.id
_entity.type
_entity.pdbx_description
1 polymer ?
#
loop_
_entity_poly.entity_id
_entity_poly.type
_entity_poly.pdbx_seq_one_letter_code
_entity_poly.pdbx_strand_id
1 'polypeptide(L)' 'MRHYLVLITMDDGSRGRMRGSFHTDWEAIDAGMRLEGVVSVVPRREAA' A
#
# COMPACT_ATOMS: atom_id res chain seq x y z
N MET A 1 -9.72 -11.33 -6.81
CA MET A 1 -8.84 -10.20 -6.41
C MET A 1 -9.69 -8.95 -6.22
N ARG A 2 -9.26 -8.01 -5.39
CA ARG A 2 -9.94 -6.73 -5.13
C ARG A 2 -9.00 -5.59 -5.48
N HIS A 3 -9.52 -4.46 -5.94
CA HIS A 3 -8.72 -3.28 -6.24
C HIS A 3 -8.39 -2.53 -4.94
N TYR A 4 -7.15 -2.07 -4.83
CA TYR A 4 -6.67 -1.31 -3.71
C TYR A 4 -5.94 -0.06 -4.15
N LEU A 5 -6.13 1.00 -3.37
CA LEU A 5 -5.21 2.12 -3.26
C LEU A 5 -4.40 1.94 -1.97
N VAL A 6 -3.10 1.69 -2.11
CA VAL A 6 -2.15 1.56 -1.00
C VAL A 6 -1.50 2.91 -0.76
N LEU A 7 -1.67 3.45 0.45
CA LEU A 7 -1.02 4.69 0.87
C LEU A 7 0.27 4.36 1.61
N ILE A 8 1.35 5.03 1.27
CA ILE A 8 2.70 4.73 1.76
C ILE A 8 3.28 6.00 2.38
N THR A 9 3.87 5.90 3.56
CA THR A 9 4.66 6.97 4.17
C THR A 9 6.12 6.54 4.18
N MET A 10 6.99 7.42 3.71
CA MET A 10 8.44 7.22 3.68
C MET A 10 9.09 7.82 4.93
N ASP A 11 10.33 7.42 5.23
CA ASP A 11 11.14 7.90 6.35
C ASP A 11 11.53 9.38 6.24
N ASP A 12 11.66 9.90 5.02
CA ASP A 12 11.84 11.33 4.72
C ASP A 12 10.55 12.16 4.91
N GLY A 13 9.45 11.52 5.32
CA GLY A 13 8.15 12.14 5.54
C GLY A 13 7.32 12.33 4.27
N SER A 14 7.86 11.99 3.10
CA SER A 14 7.11 12.02 1.84
C SER A 14 6.02 10.93 1.81
N ARG A 15 5.03 11.13 0.93
CA ARG A 15 3.87 10.24 0.80
C ARG A 15 3.77 9.68 -0.61
N GLY A 16 3.74 8.36 -0.70
CA GLY A 16 3.54 7.60 -1.93
C GLY A 16 2.12 7.03 -2.02
N ARG A 17 1.73 6.67 -3.24
CA ARG A 17 0.52 5.86 -3.48
C ARG A 17 0.78 4.83 -4.56
N MET A 18 0.25 3.64 -4.35
CA MET A 18 0.32 2.52 -5.30
C MET A 18 -1.09 1.98 -5.53
N ARG A 19 -1.46 1.72 -6.78
CA ARG A 19 -2.70 1.00 -7.11
C ARG A 19 -2.36 -0.41 -7.55
N GLY A 20 -3.18 -1.36 -7.15
CA GLY A 20 -2.99 -2.76 -7.50
C GLY A 20 -4.20 -3.62 -7.17
N SER A 21 -4.16 -4.86 -7.65
CA SER A 21 -5.17 -5.88 -7.33
C SER A 21 -4.55 -6.91 -6.41
N PHE A 22 -5.14 -7.08 -5.21
CA PHE A 22 -4.64 -7.99 -4.17
C PHE A 22 -5.78 -8.88 -3.66
N HIS A 23 -5.47 -10.03 -3.07
CA HIS A 23 -6.45 -10.94 -2.48
C HIS A 23 -6.88 -10.48 -1.10
N THR A 24 -5.94 -9.95 -0.31
CA THR A 24 -6.15 -9.54 1.09
C THR A 24 -5.47 -8.22 1.40
N ASP A 25 -5.83 -7.60 2.53
CA ASP A 25 -5.17 -6.37 3.00
C ASP A 25 -3.70 -6.63 3.32
N TRP A 26 -3.38 -7.82 3.83
CA TRP A 26 -2.01 -8.23 4.17
C TRP A 26 -1.10 -8.29 2.94
N GLU A 27 -1.61 -8.84 1.84
CA GLU A 27 -0.84 -8.88 0.59
C GLU A 27 -0.53 -7.47 0.05
N ALA A 28 -1.49 -6.54 0.19
CA ALA A 28 -1.29 -5.14 -0.18
C ALA A 28 -0.28 -4.42 0.75
N ILE A 29 -0.31 -4.73 2.05
CA ILE A 29 0.67 -4.22 3.03
C ILE A 29 2.06 -4.73 2.71
N ASP A 30 2.22 -6.04 2.52
CA ASP A 30 3.51 -6.67 2.21
C ASP A 30 4.12 -6.09 0.93
N ALA A 31 3.30 -5.82 -0.08
CA ALA A 31 3.75 -5.19 -1.31
C ALA A 31 4.33 -3.79 -1.08
N GLY A 32 3.69 -2.97 -0.22
CA GLY A 32 4.20 -1.64 0.13
C GLY A 32 5.43 -1.68 1.04
N MET A 33 5.45 -2.57 2.03
CA MET A 33 6.54 -2.68 3.02
C MET A 33 7.86 -3.22 2.42
N ARG A 34 7.83 -3.79 1.21
CA ARG A 34 9.04 -4.24 0.49
C ARG A 34 9.82 -3.10 -0.18
N LEU A 35 9.25 -1.91 -0.26
CA LEU A 35 9.94 -0.75 -0.81
C LEU A 35 10.92 -0.18 0.23
N GLU A 36 12.07 0.30 -0.24
CA GLU A 36 13.09 0.90 0.61
C GLU A 36 12.58 2.22 1.23
N GLY A 37 12.93 2.49 2.49
CA GLY A 37 12.57 3.73 3.18
C GLY A 37 11.10 3.82 3.62
N VAL A 38 10.30 2.75 3.52
CA VAL A 38 8.90 2.76 3.97
C VAL A 38 8.79 2.61 5.48
N VAL A 39 8.02 3.50 6.11
CA VAL A 39 7.74 3.45 7.56
C VAL A 39 6.30 3.06 7.88
N SER A 40 5.35 3.31 6.97
CA SER A 40 3.97 2.83 7.15
C SER A 40 3.25 2.58 5.84
N VAL A 41 2.33 1.62 5.86
CA VAL A 41 1.48 1.25 4.74
C VAL A 41 0.03 1.12 5.22
N VAL A 42 -0.90 1.79 4.52
CA VAL A 42 -2.33 1.72 4.80
C VAL A 42 -3.06 1.22 3.54
N PRO A 43 -3.57 -0.02 3.53
CA PRO A 43 -4.34 -0.54 2.41
C PRO A 43 -5.76 0.06 2.43
N ARG A 44 -6.23 0.54 1.28
CA ARG A 44 -7.62 0.96 1.08
C ARG A 44 -8.23 0.15 -0.05
N ARG A 45 -9.23 -0.66 0.25
CA ARG A 45 -10.05 -1.31 -0.77
C ARG A 45 -10.83 -0.25 -1.54
N GLU A 46 -10.69 -0.25 -2.86
CA GLU A 46 -11.54 0.54 -3.72
C GLU A 46 -12.89 -0.19 -3.85
N ALA A 47 -14.01 0.52 -3.62
CA ALA A 47 -15.33 -0.02 -3.88
C ALA A 47 -15.51 -0.16 -5.40
N ALA A 48 -16.08 -1.29 -5.82
CA ALA A 48 -16.46 -1.54 -7.21
C ALA A 48 -17.68 -0.70 -7.62
#